data_AF-A0AA35RJ99-F1
#
_entry.id   AF-A0AA35RJ99-F1
#
_cell.length_a   1.000
_cell.length_b   1.000
_cell.length_c   1.000
_cell.angle_alpha   90.00
_cell.angle_beta   90.00
_cell.angle_gamma   90.00
#
_symmetry.space_group_name_H-M   'P 1'
#
loop_
_entity.id
_entity.type
_entity.pdbx_description
1 polymer ?
#
loop_
_entity_poly.entity_id
_entity_poly.type
_entity_poly.pdbx_seq_one_letter_code
_entity_poly.pdbx_strand_id
1 'polypeptide(L)'
;MYSAIKKDGQPLYKLARQGKNVPREPRRVTVKSLTLTEWDPPDFQLRIECGSGFYARSLAHDLGQEPRLRRAYDIAPSRKGREFHIEDSVSIDELTAGANDDSWTRHLLKPDYVLKHFDAICIGSQQTAAFTHGRAIDVAHNSSESGEVQVSVYAKSGELLGLGFHDAATSRLRPAKVFHAAIESSGATQI
;
A
#
# COMPACT_ATOMS: atom_id res chain seq x y z
N MET A 1 -5.93 -14.46 -18.80
CA MET A 1 -6.91 -13.51 -19.40
C MET A 1 -7.81 -12.76 -18.40
N TYR A 2 -8.04 -13.28 -17.18
CA TYR A 2 -8.87 -12.60 -16.18
C TYR A 2 -8.05 -11.68 -15.26
N SER A 3 -7.92 -10.40 -15.63
CA SER A 3 -7.24 -9.38 -14.81
C SER A 3 -7.89 -8.01 -14.97
N ALA A 4 -7.74 -7.15 -13.95
CA ALA A 4 -8.19 -5.76 -13.98
C ALA A 4 -7.31 -4.83 -14.85
N ILE A 5 -6.17 -5.31 -15.35
CA ILE A 5 -5.31 -4.59 -16.30
C ILE A 5 -6.18 -4.12 -17.48
N LYS A 6 -6.05 -2.84 -17.83
CA LYS A 6 -6.71 -2.25 -18.99
C LYS A 6 -5.82 -2.35 -20.23
N LYS A 7 -6.43 -2.63 -21.37
CA LYS A 7 -5.85 -2.44 -22.70
C LYS A 7 -6.82 -1.58 -23.49
N ASP A 8 -6.33 -0.49 -24.09
CA ASP A 8 -7.14 0.47 -24.85
C ASP A 8 -8.39 0.95 -24.08
N GLY A 9 -8.21 1.26 -22.79
CA GLY A 9 -9.27 1.74 -21.90
C GLY A 9 -10.20 0.65 -21.33
N GLN A 10 -10.18 -0.58 -21.84
CA GLN A 10 -11.07 -1.66 -21.38
C GLN A 10 -10.34 -2.68 -20.48
N PRO A 11 -10.92 -3.07 -19.32
CA PRO A 11 -10.37 -4.15 -18.49
C PRO A 11 -10.36 -5.50 -19.22
N LEU A 12 -9.24 -6.21 -19.18
CA LEU A 12 -9.06 -7.47 -19.90
C LEU A 12 -10.06 -8.57 -19.49
N TYR A 13 -10.53 -8.58 -18.23
CA TYR A 13 -11.55 -9.55 -17.81
C TYR A 13 -12.88 -9.37 -18.57
N LYS A 14 -13.22 -8.15 -19.01
CA LYS A 14 -14.44 -7.92 -19.82
C LYS A 14 -14.28 -8.54 -21.20
N LEU A 15 -13.12 -8.35 -21.84
CA LEU A 15 -12.80 -8.95 -23.14
C LEU A 15 -12.76 -10.48 -23.05
N ALA A 16 -12.15 -11.02 -21.99
CA ALA A 16 -12.10 -12.47 -21.74
C ALA A 16 -13.50 -13.09 -21.60
N ARG A 17 -14.42 -12.44 -20.88
CA ARG A 17 -15.82 -12.91 -20.74
C ARG A 17 -16.60 -12.85 -22.06
N GLN A 18 -16.17 -12.02 -23.00
CA GLN A 18 -16.71 -11.96 -24.36
C GLN A 18 -16.03 -12.97 -25.31
N GLY A 19 -15.18 -13.87 -24.79
CA GLY A 19 -14.42 -14.85 -25.60
C GLY A 19 -13.28 -14.23 -26.41
N LYS A 20 -13.01 -12.93 -26.27
CA LYS A 20 -11.93 -12.26 -27.00
C LYS A 20 -10.59 -12.53 -26.32
N ASN A 21 -9.71 -13.25 -27.01
CA ASN A 21 -8.34 -13.43 -26.56
C ASN A 21 -7.51 -12.21 -26.96
N VAL A 22 -6.76 -11.67 -26.01
CA VAL A 22 -5.95 -10.47 -26.21
C VAL A 22 -4.52 -10.85 -25.91
N PRO A 23 -3.59 -10.76 -26.88
CA PRO A 23 -2.18 -11.03 -26.63
C PRO A 23 -1.66 -10.07 -25.56
N ARG A 24 -0.93 -10.65 -24.60
CA ARG A 24 -0.34 -9.96 -23.46
C ARG A 24 1.17 -10.05 -23.59
N GLU A 25 1.82 -8.91 -23.44
CA GLU A 25 3.26 -8.91 -23.29
C GLU A 25 3.63 -9.44 -21.90
N PRO A 26 4.66 -10.31 -21.81
CA PRO A 26 5.23 -10.72 -20.53
C PRO A 26 5.65 -9.49 -19.73
N ARG A 27 5.41 -9.52 -18.41
CA ARG A 27 5.83 -8.46 -17.49
C ARG A 27 6.83 -9.04 -16.52
N ARG A 28 7.91 -8.29 -16.27
CA ARG A 28 8.86 -8.64 -15.22
C ARG A 28 8.18 -8.48 -13.87
N VAL A 29 8.29 -9.52 -13.05
CA VAL A 29 7.79 -9.56 -11.68
C VAL A 29 8.93 -10.01 -10.76
N THR A 30 8.87 -9.62 -9.50
CA THR A 30 9.86 -10.00 -8.50
C THR A 30 9.26 -11.03 -7.55
N VAL A 31 9.93 -12.17 -7.42
CA VAL A 31 9.69 -13.16 -6.36
C VAL A 31 10.86 -13.06 -5.40
N LYS A 32 10.57 -12.67 -4.15
CA LYS A 32 11.56 -12.52 -3.08
C LYS A 32 11.85 -13.86 -2.41
N SER A 33 10.82 -14.68 -2.19
CA SER A 33 10.96 -16.04 -1.69
C SER A 33 9.87 -16.94 -2.27
N LEU A 34 10.21 -18.22 -2.45
CA LEU A 34 9.30 -19.27 -2.89
C LEU A 34 9.69 -20.56 -2.15
N THR A 35 8.76 -21.07 -1.35
CA THR A 35 8.99 -22.23 -0.49
C THR A 35 7.89 -23.25 -0.73
N LEU A 36 8.28 -24.50 -1.01
CA LEU A 36 7.40 -25.66 -0.96
C LEU A 36 7.11 -25.98 0.50
N THR A 37 5.87 -25.79 0.95
CA THR A 37 5.48 -26.02 2.34
C THR A 37 4.91 -27.40 2.57
N GLU A 38 4.24 -27.95 1.55
CA GLU A 38 3.67 -29.30 1.58
C GLU A 38 3.81 -29.96 0.21
N TRP A 39 4.00 -31.27 0.21
CA TRP A 39 4.15 -32.10 -0.99
C TRP A 39 3.40 -33.41 -0.79
N ASP A 40 2.27 -33.56 -1.49
CA ASP A 40 1.44 -34.77 -1.50
C ASP A 40 0.93 -35.02 -2.93
N PRO A 41 1.75 -35.65 -3.79
CA PRO A 41 1.47 -35.76 -5.22
C PRO A 41 0.07 -36.32 -5.53
N PRO A 42 -0.67 -35.71 -6.48
CA PRO A 42 -0.24 -34.66 -7.41
C PRO A 42 -0.39 -33.23 -6.87
N ASP A 43 -0.69 -33.07 -5.58
CA ASP A 43 -0.98 -31.82 -4.91
C ASP A 43 0.26 -31.29 -4.15
N PHE A 44 0.34 -29.97 -4.01
CA PHE A 44 1.43 -29.30 -3.31
C PHE A 44 1.01 -27.91 -2.86
N GLN A 45 1.70 -27.38 -1.86
CA GLN A 45 1.48 -26.02 -1.38
C GLN A 45 2.75 -25.18 -1.49
N LEU A 46 2.59 -23.97 -2.02
CA LEU A 46 3.66 -22.98 -2.10
C LEU A 46 3.35 -21.78 -1.22
N ARG A 47 4.35 -21.34 -0.47
CA ARG A 47 4.39 -20.01 0.14
C ARG A 47 5.28 -19.12 -0.71
N ILE A 48 4.75 -17.97 -1.12
CA ILE A 48 5.43 -17.05 -2.04
C ILE A 48 5.42 -15.64 -1.46
N GLU A 49 6.60 -15.03 -1.34
CA GLU A 49 6.72 -13.59 -1.12
C GLU A 49 7.06 -12.92 -2.45
N CYS A 50 6.20 -12.00 -2.91
CA CYS A 50 6.31 -11.39 -4.22
C CYS A 50 6.10 -9.87 -4.19
N GLY A 51 6.62 -9.19 -5.20
CA GLY A 51 6.37 -7.78 -5.44
C GLY A 51 4.98 -7.51 -6.05
N SER A 52 4.71 -6.23 -6.31
CA SER A 52 3.48 -5.81 -6.98
C SER A 52 3.38 -6.39 -8.40
N GLY A 53 2.16 -6.66 -8.83
CA GLY A 53 1.89 -7.17 -10.18
C GLY A 53 2.17 -8.66 -10.38
N PHE A 54 2.64 -9.38 -9.36
CA PHE A 54 2.71 -10.84 -9.41
C PHE A 54 1.30 -11.46 -9.40
N TYR A 55 1.05 -12.40 -10.31
CA TYR A 55 -0.21 -13.12 -10.42
C TYR A 55 0.00 -14.59 -10.05
N ALA A 56 -0.29 -14.95 -8.80
CA ALA A 56 -0.20 -16.33 -8.32
C ALA A 56 -1.01 -17.32 -9.19
N ARG A 57 -2.15 -16.86 -9.75
CA ARG A 57 -2.96 -17.64 -10.70
C ARG A 57 -2.26 -17.94 -12.02
N SER A 58 -1.42 -17.02 -12.49
CA SER A 58 -0.61 -17.27 -13.68
C SER A 58 0.45 -18.32 -13.38
N LEU A 59 1.16 -18.18 -12.24
CA LEU A 59 2.14 -19.19 -11.83
C LEU A 59 1.49 -20.57 -11.68
N ALA A 60 0.34 -20.66 -11.00
CA ALA A 60 -0.36 -21.92 -10.81
C ALA A 60 -0.84 -22.54 -12.14
N HIS A 61 -1.25 -21.70 -13.11
CA HIS A 61 -1.57 -22.15 -14.46
C HIS A 61 -0.34 -22.70 -15.20
N ASP A 62 0.79 -22.00 -15.10
CA ASP A 62 2.05 -22.38 -15.75
C ASP A 62 2.58 -23.69 -15.15
N LEU A 63 2.56 -23.84 -13.82
CA LEU A 63 2.90 -25.10 -13.13
C LEU A 63 1.93 -26.23 -13.47
N GLY A 64 0.63 -25.93 -13.59
CA GLY A 64 -0.39 -26.91 -13.99
C GLY A 64 -0.29 -27.38 -15.44
N GLN A 65 0.62 -26.82 -16.26
CA GLN A 65 0.95 -27.41 -17.57
C GLN A 65 1.83 -28.66 -17.44
N GLU A 66 2.49 -28.86 -16.28
CA GLU A 66 3.27 -30.08 -16.01
C GLU A 66 2.32 -31.28 -15.85
N PRO A 67 2.47 -32.36 -16.65
CA PRO A 67 1.55 -33.50 -16.65
C PRO A 67 1.40 -34.21 -15.29
N ARG A 68 2.39 -34.06 -14.40
CA ARG A 68 2.44 -34.72 -13.09
C ARG A 68 1.67 -33.95 -12.00
N LEU A 69 1.23 -32.73 -12.27
CA LEU A 69 0.59 -31.85 -11.29
C LEU A 69 -0.91 -31.69 -11.56
N ARG A 70 -1.67 -31.44 -10.50
CA ARG A 70 -3.09 -31.12 -10.62
C ARG A 70 -3.31 -29.71 -11.18
N ARG A 71 -4.36 -29.53 -11.99
CA ARG A 71 -4.72 -28.25 -12.64
C ARG A 71 -5.66 -27.34 -11.83
N ALA A 72 -5.93 -27.68 -10.58
CA ALA A 72 -6.74 -26.89 -9.68
C ALA A 72 -5.85 -26.25 -8.63
N TYR A 73 -6.11 -24.98 -8.31
CA TYR A 73 -5.37 -24.26 -7.30
C TYR A 73 -6.34 -23.46 -6.43
N ASP A 74 -6.04 -23.39 -5.15
CA ASP A 74 -6.59 -22.40 -4.24
C ASP A 74 -5.49 -21.41 -3.88
N ILE A 75 -5.82 -20.13 -3.84
CA ILE A 75 -4.87 -19.05 -3.58
C ILE A 75 -5.46 -18.16 -2.51
N ALA A 76 -4.90 -18.28 -1.31
CA ALA A 76 -5.09 -17.31 -0.27
C ALA A 76 -4.11 -16.14 -0.45
N PRO A 77 -4.56 -14.88 -0.35
CA PRO A 77 -3.63 -13.76 -0.30
C PRO A 77 -2.68 -13.90 0.89
N SER A 78 -1.47 -13.35 0.73
CA SER A 78 -0.49 -13.23 1.81
C SER A 78 -1.15 -12.68 3.07
N ARG A 79 -0.83 -13.29 4.21
CA ARG A 79 -1.21 -12.82 5.55
C ARG A 79 -0.53 -11.50 5.95
N LYS A 80 0.29 -10.93 5.06
CA LYS A 80 1.05 -9.70 5.29
C LYS A 80 1.19 -8.87 4.01
N GLY A 81 0.84 -7.59 4.08
CA GLY A 81 1.12 -6.58 3.06
C GLY A 81 1.80 -5.38 3.70
N ARG A 82 3.13 -5.29 3.59
CA ARG A 82 3.95 -4.30 4.31
C ARG A 82 3.61 -4.27 5.82
N GLU A 83 3.03 -3.18 6.31
CA GLU A 83 2.63 -2.98 7.71
C GLU A 83 1.31 -3.67 8.07
N PHE A 84 0.52 -4.13 7.09
CA PHE A 84 -0.77 -4.77 7.33
C PHE A 84 -0.64 -6.28 7.48
N HIS A 85 -1.32 -6.83 8.48
CA HIS A 85 -1.42 -8.27 8.71
C HIS A 85 -2.88 -8.73 8.65
N ILE A 86 -3.14 -9.95 8.18
CA ILE A 86 -4.51 -10.48 8.11
C ILE A 86 -5.08 -10.73 9.51
N GLU A 87 -4.20 -11.01 10.48
CA GLU A 87 -4.57 -11.16 11.89
C GLU A 87 -5.13 -9.86 12.48
N ASP A 88 -4.76 -8.71 11.91
CA ASP A 88 -5.29 -7.38 12.29
C ASP A 88 -6.52 -6.99 11.45
N SER A 89 -6.98 -7.86 10.54
CA SER A 89 -8.13 -7.56 9.69
C SER A 89 -9.44 -7.67 10.46
N VAL A 90 -10.40 -6.83 10.08
CA VAL A 90 -11.75 -6.79 10.65
C VAL A 90 -12.71 -7.27 9.57
N SER A 91 -13.63 -8.16 9.93
CA SER A 91 -14.64 -8.65 9.01
C SER A 91 -15.64 -7.55 8.64
N ILE A 92 -16.31 -7.72 7.50
CA ILE A 92 -17.35 -6.77 7.08
C ILE A 92 -18.54 -6.76 8.05
N ASP A 93 -18.87 -7.90 8.64
CA ASP A 93 -19.97 -8.04 9.60
C ASP A 93 -19.64 -7.30 10.91
N GLU A 94 -18.41 -7.43 11.43
CA GLU A 94 -17.95 -6.67 12.59
C GLU A 94 -17.92 -5.15 12.31
N LEU A 95 -17.47 -4.74 11.12
CA LEU A 95 -17.43 -3.33 10.73
C LEU A 95 -18.85 -2.74 10.66
N THR A 96 -19.80 -3.50 10.09
CA THR A 96 -21.19 -3.05 9.90
C THR A 96 -22.02 -3.09 11.17
N ALA A 97 -21.70 -3.95 12.14
CA ALA A 97 -22.35 -3.96 13.44
C ALA A 97 -22.18 -2.63 14.19
N GLY A 98 -21.08 -1.91 13.98
CA GLY A 98 -20.80 -0.60 14.57
C GLY A 98 -21.27 0.60 13.74
N ALA A 99 -22.07 0.40 12.69
CA ALA A 99 -22.47 1.48 11.78
C ALA A 99 -23.47 2.46 12.43
N ASN A 100 -24.28 2.01 13.39
CA ASN A 100 -25.32 2.83 14.00
C ASN A 100 -24.79 3.78 15.10
N ASP A 101 -23.64 3.47 15.69
CA ASP A 101 -23.07 4.20 16.84
C ASP A 101 -21.65 4.72 16.58
N ASP A 102 -21.22 4.71 15.31
CA ASP A 102 -19.87 5.08 14.86
C ASP A 102 -18.72 4.30 15.53
N SER A 103 -19.01 3.21 16.24
CA SER A 103 -17.97 2.39 16.88
C SER A 103 -17.04 1.73 15.87
N TRP A 104 -17.46 1.63 14.61
CA TRP A 104 -16.61 1.16 13.50
C TRP A 104 -15.33 1.99 13.34
N THR A 105 -15.36 3.28 13.70
CA THR A 105 -14.22 4.20 13.58
C THR A 105 -13.01 3.78 14.40
N ARG A 106 -13.20 2.97 15.46
CA ARG A 106 -12.09 2.41 16.26
C ARG A 106 -11.17 1.50 15.45
N HIS A 107 -11.65 0.98 14.32
CA HIS A 107 -10.89 0.13 13.41
C HIS A 107 -10.10 0.94 12.37
N LEU A 108 -10.30 2.27 12.30
CA LEU A 108 -9.53 3.13 11.43
C LEU A 108 -8.12 3.33 11.97
N LEU A 109 -7.15 3.03 11.12
CA LEU A 109 -5.76 3.38 11.37
C LEU A 109 -5.51 4.84 10.96
N LYS A 110 -4.63 5.52 11.68
CA LYS A 110 -4.19 6.86 11.31
C LYS A 110 -3.51 6.83 9.93
N PRO A 111 -3.64 7.90 9.11
CA PRO A 111 -3.04 7.95 7.78
C PRO A 111 -1.52 7.71 7.75
N ASP A 112 -0.83 8.04 8.83
CA ASP A 112 0.61 7.82 8.96
C ASP A 112 1.02 6.37 9.28
N TYR A 113 0.07 5.47 9.54
CA TYR A 113 0.36 4.06 9.81
C TYR A 113 1.14 3.41 8.67
N VAL A 114 0.84 3.77 7.42
CA VAL A 114 1.52 3.27 6.22
C VAL A 114 2.86 3.96 5.93
N LEU A 115 3.19 5.01 6.68
CA LEU A 115 4.38 5.83 6.48
C LEU A 115 5.52 5.46 7.44
N LYS A 116 5.33 4.45 8.30
CA LYS A 116 6.32 4.00 9.31
C LYS A 116 7.68 3.58 8.76
N HIS A 117 7.79 3.35 7.46
CA HIS A 117 9.03 3.01 6.78
C HIS A 117 9.83 4.23 6.29
N PHE A 118 9.27 5.45 6.43
CA PHE A 118 9.99 6.69 6.16
C PHE A 118 10.54 7.27 7.46
N ASP A 119 11.70 7.92 7.36
CA ASP A 119 12.21 8.75 8.44
C ASP A 119 11.23 9.90 8.72
N ALA A 120 11.12 10.26 10.00
CA ALA A 120 10.20 11.29 10.48
C ALA A 120 10.95 12.57 10.84
N ILE A 121 10.48 13.70 10.29
CA ILE A 121 10.99 15.04 10.60
C ILE A 121 9.89 15.87 11.27
N CYS A 122 10.18 16.37 12.48
CA CYS A 122 9.32 17.29 13.20
C CYS A 122 9.75 18.75 12.97
N ILE A 123 8.83 19.60 12.52
CA ILE A 123 9.10 21.01 12.22
C ILE A 123 8.35 21.96 13.16
N GLY A 124 8.91 23.15 13.38
CA GLY A 124 8.33 24.18 14.23
C GLY A 124 7.16 24.92 13.57
N SER A 125 6.37 25.68 14.34
CA SER A 125 5.16 26.36 13.86
C SER A 125 5.38 27.32 12.69
N GLN A 126 6.48 28.08 12.69
CA GLN A 126 6.83 28.97 11.56
C GLN A 126 7.10 28.18 10.27
N GLN A 127 7.78 27.04 10.40
CA GLN A 127 8.09 26.15 9.29
C GLN A 127 6.85 25.37 8.82
N THR A 128 5.94 25.01 9.72
CA THR A 128 4.67 24.35 9.41
C THR A 128 3.89 25.15 8.38
N ALA A 129 3.68 26.45 8.61
CA ALA A 129 2.98 27.31 7.67
C ALA A 129 3.68 27.34 6.31
N ALA A 130 5.00 27.48 6.26
CA ALA A 130 5.73 27.48 5.00
C ALA A 130 5.57 26.14 4.25
N PHE A 131 5.73 25.02 4.96
CA PHE A 131 5.64 23.68 4.38
C PHE A 131 4.23 23.37 3.84
N THR A 132 3.18 23.71 4.58
CA THR A 132 1.80 23.44 4.14
C THR A 132 1.38 24.27 2.93
N HIS A 133 1.99 25.45 2.73
CA HIS A 133 1.85 26.25 1.52
C HIS A 133 2.80 25.81 0.37
N GLY A 134 3.45 24.65 0.49
CA GLY A 134 4.29 24.07 -0.55
C GLY A 134 5.70 24.70 -0.65
N ARG A 135 6.13 25.50 0.32
CA ARG A 135 7.46 26.11 0.31
C ARG A 135 8.50 25.17 0.91
N ALA A 136 9.67 25.11 0.27
CA ALA A 136 10.83 24.45 0.85
C ALA A 136 11.32 25.22 2.09
N ILE A 137 11.77 24.47 3.09
CA ILE A 137 12.24 24.99 4.38
C ILE A 137 13.60 24.37 4.73
N ASP A 138 14.38 25.09 5.51
CA ASP A 138 15.66 24.58 6.01
C ASP A 138 15.42 23.81 7.31
N VAL A 139 15.79 22.53 7.32
CA VAL A 139 15.67 21.62 8.45
C VAL A 139 16.92 20.74 8.50
N ALA A 140 17.66 20.86 9.59
CA ALA A 140 18.76 19.94 9.87
C ALA A 140 18.18 18.56 10.23
N HIS A 141 18.55 17.54 9.47
CA HIS A 141 18.20 16.16 9.73
C HIS A 141 19.33 15.27 9.24
N ASN A 142 19.76 14.32 10.06
CA ASN A 142 20.83 13.40 9.71
C ASN A 142 20.21 12.14 9.13
N SER A 143 20.17 12.02 7.81
CA SER A 143 19.90 10.75 7.14
C SER A 143 21.20 9.96 7.01
N SER A 144 21.13 8.63 7.19
CA SER A 144 22.26 7.75 6.89
C SER A 144 22.45 7.54 5.38
N GLU A 145 21.43 7.87 4.59
CA GLU A 145 21.43 7.77 3.14
C GLU A 145 21.96 9.05 2.49
N SER A 146 22.75 8.86 1.43
CA SER A 146 23.29 9.96 0.62
C SER A 146 22.27 10.41 -0.43
N GLY A 147 21.98 11.71 -0.48
CA GLY A 147 21.10 12.32 -1.49
C GLY A 147 19.74 12.74 -0.94
N GLU A 148 18.79 12.98 -1.85
CA GLU A 148 17.42 13.37 -1.52
C GLU A 148 16.62 12.14 -1.07
N VAL A 149 16.20 12.11 0.20
CA VAL A 149 15.45 11.02 0.82
C VAL A 149 14.00 11.40 1.06
N GLN A 150 13.09 10.44 0.91
CA GLN A 150 11.68 10.68 1.19
C GLN A 150 11.40 10.53 2.68
N VAL A 151 10.75 11.53 3.27
CA VAL A 151 10.47 11.62 4.70
C VAL A 151 9.00 11.91 4.98
N SER A 152 8.53 11.48 6.14
CA SER A 152 7.28 11.90 6.74
C SER A 152 7.49 13.16 7.58
N VAL A 153 6.59 14.13 7.46
CA VAL A 153 6.75 15.45 8.09
C VAL A 153 5.63 15.70 9.08
N TYR A 154 6.01 16.04 10.30
CA TYR A 154 5.10 16.24 11.43
C TYR A 154 5.25 17.64 12.03
N ALA A 155 4.18 18.18 12.58
CA ALA A 155 4.26 19.33 13.48
C ALA A 155 4.78 18.89 14.84
N LYS A 156 5.28 19.84 15.65
CA LYS A 156 5.62 19.57 17.06
C LYS A 156 4.45 19.05 17.91
N SER A 157 3.20 19.28 17.47
CA SER A 157 2.00 18.72 18.09
C SER A 157 1.84 17.20 17.86
N GLY A 158 2.63 16.60 16.95
CA GLY A 158 2.48 15.20 16.52
C GLY A 158 1.52 15.02 15.34
N GLU A 159 0.97 16.10 14.78
CA GLU A 159 0.12 16.05 13.60
C GLU A 159 0.94 15.77 12.33
N LEU A 160 0.47 14.82 11.50
CA LEU A 160 1.05 14.55 10.19
C LEU A 160 0.72 15.70 9.23
N LEU A 161 1.75 16.41 8.77
CA LEU A 161 1.62 17.51 7.82
C LEU A 161 1.74 17.06 6.36
N GLY A 162 2.49 15.99 6.10
CA GLY A 162 2.77 15.59 4.73
C GLY A 162 3.91 14.62 4.55
N LEU A 163 4.23 14.41 3.27
CA LEU A 163 5.47 13.81 2.80
C LEU A 163 6.35 14.89 2.18
N GLY A 164 7.64 14.76 2.39
CA GLY A 164 8.64 15.64 1.80
C GLY A 164 9.84 14.87 1.30
N PHE A 165 10.72 15.61 0.65
CA PHE A 165 12.03 15.18 0.26
C PHE A 165 13.07 16.01 1.01
N HIS A 166 13.93 15.35 1.78
CA HIS A 166 15.00 16.00 2.53
C HIS A 166 16.34 15.73 1.84
N ASP A 167 17.12 16.78 1.63
CA ASP A 167 18.49 16.68 1.15
C ASP A 167 19.45 17.00 2.29
N ALA A 168 20.21 15.98 2.72
CA ALA A 168 21.17 16.10 3.81
C ALA A 168 22.33 17.06 3.51
N ALA A 169 22.72 17.22 2.24
CA ALA A 169 23.82 18.11 1.85
C ALA A 169 23.41 19.58 1.93
N THR A 170 22.15 19.89 1.63
CA THR A 170 21.63 21.26 1.66
C THR A 170 20.79 21.57 2.90
N SER A 171 20.49 20.56 3.73
CA SER A 171 19.54 20.63 4.84
C SER A 171 18.17 21.16 4.40
N ARG A 172 17.80 20.93 3.15
CA ARG A 172 16.58 21.48 2.57
C ARG A 172 15.51 20.43 2.51
N LEU A 173 14.34 20.75 3.06
CA LEU A 173 13.14 19.92 3.02
C LEU A 173 12.13 20.53 2.07
N ARG A 174 11.80 19.80 1.00
CA ARG A 174 10.81 20.19 -0.01
C ARG A 174 9.51 19.40 0.16
N PRO A 175 8.33 20.04 0.18
CA PRO A 175 7.06 19.33 0.19
C PRO A 175 6.86 18.48 -1.08
N ALA A 176 6.43 17.25 -0.91
CA ALA A 176 6.03 16.35 -2.00
C ALA A 176 4.50 16.16 -2.02
N LYS A 177 3.89 15.99 -0.84
CA LYS A 177 2.45 15.92 -0.64
C LYS A 177 2.12 16.53 0.71
N VAL A 178 1.23 17.52 0.73
CA VAL A 178 0.72 18.12 1.97
C VAL A 178 -0.64 17.50 2.29
N PHE A 179 -0.83 17.14 3.54
CA PHE A 179 -2.13 16.79 4.11
C PHE A 179 -2.66 18.00 4.87
N HIS A 180 -3.92 18.33 4.65
CA HIS A 180 -4.61 19.29 5.49
C HIS A 180 -5.36 18.44 6.52
N ALA A 181 -5.07 18.59 7.81
CA ALA A 181 -5.99 18.08 8.80
C ALA A 181 -7.36 18.72 8.52
N ALA A 182 -8.41 17.90 8.56
CA ALA A 182 -9.75 18.44 8.67
C ALA A 182 -9.71 19.35 9.91
N ILE A 183 -9.98 20.64 9.72
CA ILE A 183 -10.27 21.54 10.83
C ILE A 183 -11.37 20.82 11.60
N GLU A 184 -11.08 20.37 12.82
CA GLU A 184 -12.13 19.93 13.71
C GLU A 184 -13.10 21.10 13.79
N SER A 185 -14.30 20.92 13.23
CA SER A 185 -15.39 21.84 13.44
C SER A 185 -15.80 21.73 14.90
N SER A 186 -15.03 22.39 15.77
CA SER A 186 -15.46 22.73 17.11
C SER A 186 -16.77 23.48 16.96
N GLY A 187 -17.83 22.93 17.56
CA GLY A 187 -19.21 23.15 17.14
C GLY A 187 -19.70 24.60 17.09
N ALA A 188 -20.68 24.80 16.20
CA ALA A 188 -21.75 25.79 16.31
C ALA A 188 -22.97 25.17 15.62
N THR A 189 -23.93 24.62 16.35
CA THR A 189 -25.14 25.28 16.87
C THR A 189 -26.35 24.90 16.03
N GLN A 190 -27.38 24.44 16.74
CA GLN A 190 -28.76 24.17 16.32
C GLN A 190 -29.28 25.05 15.17
N ILE A 191 -30.02 24.45 14.23
CA ILE A 191 -31.45 24.75 13.96
C ILE A 191 -32.13 23.43 13.58
#